data_AF-A0A5C1AJV3-F1
#
_entry.id   AF-A0A5C1AJV3-F1
#
_cell.length_a   1.000
_cell.length_b   1.000
_cell.length_c   1.000
_cell.angle_alpha   90.00
_cell.angle_beta   90.00
_cell.angle_gamma   90.00
#
_symmetry.space_group_name_H-M   'P 1'
#
loop_
_entity.id
_entity.type
_entity.pdbx_description
1 polymer ?
#
loop_
_entity_poly.entity_id
_entity_poly.type
_entity_poly.pdbx_seq_one_letter_code
_entity_poly.pdbx_strand_id
1 'polypeptide(L)'
;MNTDLLRTWLTLPPGPWPPDDRTILGLTAGPLATLDVEQCALAQMEKLRPHQLVHPDLVTEGMNRLAQALITLTEEANRASRSAPTSAKLAGDAEIVLDADLLGGKPRQPVVLEAEVVSVPRILDAPKAEKPRRRPRVPKVPKKKRRKERSPTDSAVDVPTAKVVPPGTTYSPAERRKGYRKLAQMRRVIRTWEKLQPYFAAPSEELSTPGAVFGYVESVRACRRTLAADGDADWFADHGQQVLTVVGQPLSLAVFRSLVIKQRQEVAADWALTTAHLHGRYLGLREEIQNTKPRKIWGSSARQVGRWLRTNPEWVLGLLVVLAVGVGLIRSAPRP
;
A
#
# COMPACT_ATOMS: atom_id res chain seq x y z
N MET A 1 31.37 -28.14 4.36
CA MET A 1 30.65 -26.87 4.65
C MET A 1 30.65 -26.71 6.17
N ASN A 2 31.09 -25.57 6.72
CA ASN A 2 31.26 -25.42 8.18
C ASN A 2 29.91 -25.12 8.85
N THR A 3 29.18 -26.17 9.19
CA THR A 3 27.84 -26.10 9.81
C THR A 3 27.88 -25.61 11.26
N ASP A 4 29.03 -25.60 11.92
CA ASP A 4 29.18 -25.15 13.31
C ASP A 4 28.99 -23.64 13.45
N LEU A 5 29.38 -22.88 12.42
CA LEU A 5 29.10 -21.44 12.35
C LEU A 5 27.61 -21.15 12.31
N LEU A 6 26.85 -21.85 11.45
CA LEU A 6 25.40 -21.69 11.34
C LEU A 6 24.70 -21.94 12.67
N ARG A 7 25.13 -22.96 13.39
CA ARG A 7 24.57 -23.30 14.70
C ARG A 7 24.88 -22.25 15.74
N THR A 8 26.09 -21.70 15.70
CA THR A 8 26.48 -20.59 16.57
C THR A 8 25.61 -19.36 16.31
N TRP A 9 25.41 -18.97 15.05
CA TRP A 9 24.56 -17.83 14.68
C TRP A 9 23.08 -18.03 15.06
N LEU A 10 22.57 -19.25 14.90
CA LEU A 10 21.20 -19.62 15.24
C LEU A 10 21.01 -20.01 16.72
N THR A 11 22.07 -19.92 17.54
CA THR A 11 22.06 -20.28 18.97
C THR A 11 21.54 -21.71 19.22
N LEU A 12 21.94 -22.66 18.37
CA LEU A 12 21.48 -24.05 18.41
C LEU A 12 22.39 -24.92 19.29
N PRO A 13 21.84 -25.93 19.99
CA PRO A 13 22.66 -26.88 20.75
C PRO A 13 23.59 -27.69 19.82
N PRO A 14 24.71 -28.24 20.35
CA PRO A 14 25.60 -29.16 19.62
C PRO A 14 24.89 -30.50 19.30
N GLY A 15 25.33 -31.25 18.27
CA GLY A 15 24.56 -32.35 17.65
C GLY A 15 24.65 -32.47 16.11
N PRO A 16 23.84 -33.30 15.43
CA PRO A 16 23.86 -33.43 13.97
C PRO A 16 23.21 -32.22 13.26
N TRP A 17 23.59 -31.99 11.99
CA TRP A 17 22.96 -31.02 11.10
C TRP A 17 22.28 -31.74 9.92
N PRO A 18 21.05 -31.34 9.50
CA PRO A 18 20.20 -30.33 10.15
C PRO A 18 19.55 -30.86 11.44
N PRO A 19 19.30 -29.99 12.43
CA PRO A 19 18.50 -30.35 13.60
C PRO A 19 17.01 -30.47 13.23
N ASP A 20 16.20 -30.94 14.18
CA ASP A 20 14.73 -31.00 14.06
C ASP A 20 14.11 -29.62 13.76
N ASP A 21 12.99 -29.61 13.03
CA ASP A 21 12.30 -28.38 12.59
C ASP A 21 11.88 -27.47 13.75
N ARG A 22 11.54 -28.01 14.92
CA ARG A 22 11.26 -27.18 16.11
C ARG A 22 12.54 -26.60 16.69
N THR A 23 13.59 -27.42 16.71
CA THR A 23 14.88 -27.04 17.26
C THR A 23 15.52 -25.92 16.43
N ILE A 24 15.43 -25.98 15.09
CA ILE A 24 16.00 -24.94 14.22
C ILE A 24 15.30 -23.59 14.39
N LEU A 25 14.00 -23.58 14.69
CA LEU A 25 13.27 -22.35 15.02
C LEU A 25 13.50 -21.88 16.46
N GLY A 26 14.09 -22.71 17.32
CA GLY A 26 14.26 -22.42 18.75
C GLY A 26 12.95 -22.55 19.54
N LEU A 27 12.02 -23.38 19.07
CA LEU A 27 10.75 -23.65 19.75
C LEU A 27 10.93 -24.75 20.81
N THR A 28 10.29 -24.59 21.96
CA THR A 28 10.24 -25.63 23.00
C THR A 28 9.17 -26.68 22.67
N ALA A 29 9.29 -27.87 23.28
CA ALA A 29 8.28 -28.91 23.15
C ALA A 29 6.97 -28.44 23.80
N GLY A 30 5.99 -28.08 22.98
CA GLY A 30 4.70 -27.54 23.40
C GLY A 30 3.70 -27.41 22.25
N PRO A 31 2.45 -27.03 22.55
CA PRO A 31 1.43 -26.76 21.54
C PRO A 31 1.89 -25.64 20.62
N LEU A 32 1.71 -25.82 19.31
CA LEU A 32 2.14 -24.85 18.30
C LEU A 32 1.00 -23.87 18.02
N ALA A 33 1.19 -22.62 18.42
CA ALA A 33 0.45 -21.52 17.82
C ALA A 33 1.19 -21.09 16.54
N THR A 34 0.48 -21.02 15.42
CA THR A 34 1.12 -20.69 14.13
C THR A 34 1.79 -19.31 14.13
N LEU A 35 1.20 -18.36 14.86
CA LEU A 35 1.75 -17.02 14.98
C LEU A 35 3.14 -17.04 15.64
N ASP A 36 3.36 -17.94 16.61
CA ASP A 36 4.65 -18.10 17.30
C ASP A 36 5.69 -18.73 16.38
N VAL A 37 5.31 -19.75 15.60
CA VAL A 37 6.19 -20.37 14.60
C VAL A 37 6.71 -19.32 13.61
N GLU A 38 5.82 -18.47 13.09
CA GLU A 38 6.19 -17.36 12.20
C GLU A 38 7.09 -16.31 12.90
N GLN A 39 6.85 -16.00 14.18
CA GLN A 39 7.70 -15.06 14.93
C GLN A 39 9.10 -15.61 15.12
N CYS A 40 9.21 -16.86 15.55
CA CYS A 40 10.48 -17.53 15.73
C CYS A 40 11.26 -17.62 14.42
N ALA A 41 10.62 -18.01 13.31
CA ALA A 41 11.29 -18.09 12.01
C ALA A 41 11.88 -16.74 11.57
N LEU A 42 11.11 -15.64 11.66
CA LEU A 42 11.64 -14.31 11.33
C LEU A 42 12.77 -13.87 12.27
N ALA A 43 12.65 -14.16 13.57
CA ALA A 43 13.69 -13.84 14.53
C ALA A 43 15.01 -14.58 14.21
N GLN A 44 14.92 -15.86 13.83
CA GLN A 44 16.10 -16.65 13.43
C GLN A 44 16.72 -16.13 12.13
N MET A 45 15.92 -15.69 11.17
CA MET A 45 16.45 -15.06 9.96
C MET A 45 17.20 -13.77 10.24
N GLU A 46 16.68 -12.93 11.14
CA GLU A 46 17.31 -11.65 11.47
C GLU A 46 18.72 -11.87 12.03
N LYS A 47 18.94 -12.97 12.76
CA LYS A 47 20.27 -13.38 13.22
C LYS A 47 21.22 -13.73 12.07
N LEU A 48 20.71 -14.24 10.95
CA LEU A 48 21.53 -14.61 9.79
C LEU A 48 21.87 -13.43 8.87
N ARG A 49 21.04 -12.38 8.84
CA ARG A 49 21.20 -11.22 7.93
C ARG A 49 22.59 -10.56 8.01
N PRO A 50 23.18 -10.28 9.19
CA PRO A 50 24.51 -9.68 9.29
C PRO A 50 25.62 -10.50 8.62
N HIS A 51 25.43 -11.81 8.46
CA HIS A 51 26.45 -12.73 7.94
C HIS A 51 26.37 -12.94 6.43
N GLN A 52 25.35 -12.40 5.74
CA GLN A 52 25.12 -12.62 4.32
C GLN A 52 26.28 -12.20 3.41
N LEU A 53 26.99 -11.12 3.76
CA LEU A 53 28.10 -10.62 2.94
C LEU A 53 29.38 -11.43 3.13
N VAL A 54 29.58 -12.04 4.30
CA VAL A 54 30.81 -12.77 4.64
C VAL A 54 30.69 -14.24 4.26
N HIS A 55 29.50 -14.83 4.44
CA HIS A 55 29.26 -16.26 4.23
C HIS A 55 27.94 -16.51 3.48
N PRO A 56 27.83 -16.08 2.21
CA PRO A 56 26.58 -16.14 1.45
C PRO A 56 26.02 -17.56 1.31
N ASP A 57 26.88 -18.56 1.08
CA ASP A 57 26.47 -19.96 0.88
C ASP A 57 25.87 -20.56 2.16
N LEU A 58 26.54 -20.35 3.31
CA LEU A 58 26.05 -20.82 4.61
C LEU A 58 24.74 -20.14 4.98
N VAL A 59 24.64 -18.82 4.83
CA VAL A 59 23.39 -18.11 5.15
C VAL A 59 22.25 -18.57 4.24
N THR A 60 22.52 -18.82 2.95
CA THR A 60 21.52 -19.34 2.03
C THR A 60 21.03 -20.72 2.46
N GLU A 61 21.93 -21.63 2.85
CA GLU A 61 21.55 -22.93 3.41
C GLU A 61 20.69 -22.77 4.67
N GLY A 62 21.12 -21.93 5.62
CA GLY A 62 20.38 -21.65 6.85
C GLY A 62 18.98 -21.09 6.59
N MET A 63 18.85 -20.12 5.70
CA MET A 63 17.55 -19.55 5.31
C MET A 63 16.64 -20.58 4.63
N ASN A 64 17.20 -21.44 3.78
CA ASN A 64 16.44 -22.52 3.14
C ASN A 64 15.90 -23.51 4.18
N ARG A 65 16.71 -23.89 5.18
CA ARG A 65 16.29 -24.77 6.28
C ARG A 65 15.23 -24.14 7.17
N LEU A 66 15.39 -22.87 7.53
CA LEU A 66 14.36 -22.13 8.29
C LEU A 66 13.03 -22.04 7.52
N ALA A 67 13.07 -21.86 6.20
CA ALA A 67 11.86 -21.83 5.37
C ALA A 67 11.18 -23.20 5.31
N GLN A 68 11.95 -24.29 5.18
CA GLN A 68 11.42 -25.66 5.25
C GLN A 68 10.73 -25.91 6.59
N ALA A 69 11.41 -25.63 7.71
CA ALA A 69 10.85 -25.80 9.05
C ALA A 69 9.59 -24.97 9.29
N LEU A 70 9.57 -23.71 8.82
CA LEU A 70 8.37 -22.86 8.88
C LEU A 70 7.18 -23.50 8.15
N ILE A 71 7.41 -24.07 6.96
CA ILE A 71 6.36 -24.73 6.17
C ILE A 71 5.84 -25.97 6.90
N THR A 72 6.74 -26.88 7.28
CA THR A 72 6.37 -28.13 7.98
C THR A 72 5.57 -27.84 9.25
N LEU A 73 6.08 -26.97 10.11
CA LEU A 73 5.44 -26.68 11.40
C LEU A 73 4.12 -25.90 11.26
N THR A 74 3.99 -25.07 10.23
CA THR A 74 2.72 -24.42 9.91
C THR A 74 1.67 -25.46 9.49
N GLU A 75 2.04 -26.42 8.65
CA GLU A 75 1.14 -27.50 8.23
C GLU A 75 0.75 -28.41 9.40
N GLU A 76 1.70 -28.73 10.30
CA GLU A 76 1.44 -29.47 11.52
C GLU A 76 0.45 -28.74 12.44
N ALA A 77 0.68 -27.44 12.70
CA ALA A 77 -0.22 -26.62 13.50
C ALA A 77 -1.64 -26.62 12.88
N ASN A 78 -1.75 -26.51 11.56
CA ASN A 78 -3.03 -26.54 10.84
C ASN A 78 -3.73 -27.89 10.92
N ARG A 79 -2.96 -28.98 10.89
CA ARG A 79 -3.50 -30.33 11.06
C ARG A 79 -4.03 -30.50 12.49
N ALA A 80 -3.27 -30.06 13.49
CA ALA A 80 -3.66 -30.11 14.89
C ALA A 80 -4.94 -29.31 15.19
N SER A 81 -5.07 -28.10 14.65
CA SER A 81 -6.29 -27.28 14.81
C SER A 81 -7.53 -27.91 14.16
N ARG A 82 -7.37 -28.69 13.08
CA ARG A 82 -8.47 -29.40 12.43
C ARG A 82 -8.83 -30.72 13.11
N SER A 83 -7.84 -31.41 13.66
CA SER A 83 -8.03 -32.69 14.35
C SER A 83 -8.51 -32.55 15.79
N ALA A 84 -8.45 -31.35 16.37
CA ALA A 84 -9.03 -31.09 17.68
C ALA A 84 -10.54 -31.42 17.59
N PRO A 85 -11.01 -32.49 18.25
CA PRO A 85 -12.41 -32.86 18.19
C PRO A 85 -13.19 -31.67 18.71
N THR A 86 -14.12 -31.16 17.91
CA THR A 86 -15.06 -30.13 18.32
C THR A 86 -15.96 -30.76 19.38
N SER A 87 -15.44 -30.88 20.60
CA SER A 87 -16.09 -31.52 21.75
C SER A 87 -17.12 -30.57 22.37
N ALA A 88 -17.84 -29.84 21.52
CA ALA A 88 -18.92 -28.92 21.82
C ALA A 88 -20.22 -29.38 21.15
N LYS A 89 -20.44 -30.71 21.07
CA LYS A 89 -21.72 -31.30 20.73
C LYS A 89 -22.11 -32.31 21.81
N LEU A 90 -22.37 -31.80 23.02
CA LEU A 90 -23.01 -32.53 24.12
C LEU A 90 -23.51 -31.51 25.15
N ALA A 91 -24.58 -30.78 24.80
CA ALA A 91 -25.67 -30.36 25.68
C ALA A 91 -26.49 -29.25 25.01
N GLY A 92 -27.68 -29.61 24.53
CA GLY A 92 -28.75 -28.65 24.26
C GLY A 92 -29.18 -28.60 22.80
N ASP A 93 -30.28 -29.30 22.51
CA ASP A 93 -31.16 -29.05 21.37
C ASP A 93 -31.71 -27.61 21.45
N ALA A 94 -30.90 -26.64 21.03
CA ALA A 94 -31.38 -25.34 20.60
C ALA A 94 -31.16 -25.29 19.09
N GLU A 95 -32.25 -25.53 18.37
CA GLU A 95 -32.40 -25.33 16.93
C GLU A 95 -32.00 -23.88 16.58
N ILE A 96 -30.71 -23.65 16.34
CA ILE A 96 -30.24 -22.44 15.68
C ILE A 96 -30.54 -22.66 14.21
N VAL A 97 -31.71 -22.19 13.79
CA VAL A 97 -32.04 -21.87 12.40
C VAL A 97 -30.97 -20.89 11.92
N LEU A 98 -29.91 -21.40 11.29
CA LEU A 98 -29.00 -20.58 10.51
C LEU A 98 -29.76 -20.17 9.25
N ASP A 99 -30.30 -18.95 9.27
CA ASP A 99 -30.79 -18.26 8.09
C ASP A 99 -29.67 -18.20 7.03
N ALA A 100 -29.77 -19.10 6.05
CA ALA A 100 -28.95 -19.11 4.84
C ALA A 100 -29.21 -17.90 3.92
N ASP A 101 -30.14 -17.01 4.29
CA ASP A 101 -30.57 -15.86 3.50
C ASP A 101 -29.71 -14.59 3.66
N LEU A 102 -28.74 -14.55 4.59
CA LEU A 102 -27.84 -13.39 4.72
C LEU A 102 -26.69 -13.35 3.69
N LEU A 103 -26.59 -14.37 2.82
CA LEU A 103 -25.76 -14.32 1.61
C LEU A 103 -26.60 -14.33 0.32
N GLY A 104 -27.86 -13.88 0.39
CA GLY A 104 -28.79 -13.65 -0.72
C GLY A 104 -28.37 -12.57 -1.73
N GLY A 105 -27.06 -12.40 -1.96
CA GLY A 105 -26.56 -11.81 -3.19
C GLY A 105 -26.83 -12.78 -4.34
N LYS A 106 -27.97 -12.59 -5.00
CA LYS A 106 -28.39 -13.23 -6.26
C LYS A 106 -27.16 -13.68 -7.07
N PRO A 107 -26.99 -14.98 -7.38
CA PRO A 107 -25.86 -15.43 -8.17
C PRO A 107 -25.87 -14.64 -9.48
N ARG A 108 -24.89 -13.73 -9.64
CA ARG A 108 -24.62 -13.09 -10.92
C ARG A 108 -24.32 -14.24 -11.86
N GLN A 109 -25.24 -14.50 -12.78
CA GLN A 109 -25.03 -15.49 -13.83
C GLN A 109 -23.63 -15.22 -14.42
N PRO A 110 -22.82 -16.28 -14.61
CA PRO A 110 -21.58 -16.11 -15.33
C PRO A 110 -21.94 -15.55 -16.70
N VAL A 111 -21.57 -14.30 -16.95
CA VAL A 111 -21.52 -13.79 -18.31
C VAL A 111 -20.47 -14.67 -18.98
N VAL A 112 -20.95 -15.64 -19.77
CA VAL A 112 -20.14 -16.41 -20.69
C VAL A 112 -19.67 -15.41 -21.74
N LEU A 113 -18.57 -14.71 -21.45
CA LEU A 113 -17.78 -14.07 -22.49
C LEU A 113 -17.08 -15.22 -23.21
N GLU A 114 -17.66 -15.64 -24.33
CA GLU A 114 -16.94 -16.42 -25.34
C GLU A 114 -15.62 -15.70 -25.60
N ALA A 115 -14.54 -16.31 -25.12
CA ALA A 115 -13.20 -15.84 -25.36
C ALA A 115 -12.93 -16.02 -26.86
N GLU A 116 -13.13 -14.95 -27.62
CA GLU A 116 -12.59 -14.81 -28.95
C GLU A 116 -11.07 -15.04 -28.84
N VAL A 117 -10.61 -16.19 -29.34
CA VAL A 117 -9.22 -16.61 -29.32
C VAL A 117 -8.45 -15.70 -30.29
N VAL A 118 -8.05 -14.54 -29.79
CA VAL A 118 -7.09 -13.67 -30.48
C VAL A 118 -5.76 -14.41 -30.49
N SER A 119 -5.44 -14.96 -31.66
CA SER A 119 -4.17 -15.62 -31.93
C SER A 119 -3.04 -14.59 -31.77
N VAL A 120 -2.31 -14.70 -30.65
CA VAL A 120 -1.10 -13.91 -30.41
C VAL A 120 -0.02 -14.37 -31.40
N PRO A 121 0.52 -13.49 -32.26
CA PRO A 121 1.62 -13.87 -33.14
C PRO A 121 2.85 -14.22 -32.30
N ARG A 122 3.34 -15.45 -32.52
CA ARG A 122 4.58 -16.00 -31.97
C ARG A 122 5.75 -15.13 -32.42
N ILE A 123 6.23 -14.26 -31.54
CA ILE A 123 7.46 -13.47 -31.75
C ILE A 123 8.64 -14.44 -31.63
N LEU A 124 9.12 -14.88 -32.79
CA LEU A 124 10.42 -15.51 -32.97
C LEU A 124 11.52 -14.45 -32.88
N ASP A 125 12.62 -14.89 -32.26
CA ASP A 125 14.00 -14.36 -32.32
C ASP A 125 14.33 -13.08 -31.55
N ALA A 126 15.06 -13.30 -30.45
CA ALA A 126 15.80 -12.28 -29.72
C ALA A 126 16.97 -11.73 -30.56
N PRO A 127 17.06 -10.41 -30.79
CA PRO A 127 18.16 -9.84 -31.55
C PRO A 127 19.47 -9.85 -30.73
N LYS A 128 20.51 -10.32 -31.40
CA LYS A 128 21.91 -10.35 -30.96
C LYS A 128 22.40 -8.93 -30.65
N ALA A 129 23.01 -8.75 -29.48
CA ALA A 129 23.46 -7.46 -28.96
C ALA A 129 24.44 -6.74 -29.93
N GLU A 130 23.96 -5.66 -30.55
CA GLU A 130 24.77 -4.78 -31.41
C GLU A 130 25.33 -3.60 -30.59
N LYS A 131 26.62 -3.31 -30.80
CA LYS A 131 27.42 -2.31 -30.06
C LYS A 131 26.83 -0.88 -30.21
N PRO A 132 27.01 0.00 -29.21
CA PRO A 132 26.38 1.32 -29.19
C PRO A 132 26.95 2.24 -30.29
N ARG A 133 26.17 2.44 -31.37
CA ARG A 133 26.44 3.48 -32.36
C ARG A 133 26.12 4.86 -31.78
N ARG A 134 27.08 5.78 -31.94
CA ARG A 134 26.98 7.20 -31.55
C ARG A 134 25.73 7.83 -32.17
N ARG A 135 24.90 8.47 -31.33
CA ARG A 135 23.66 9.13 -31.75
C ARG A 135 23.96 10.29 -32.71
N PRO A 136 23.39 10.32 -33.92
CA PRO A 136 23.41 11.51 -34.77
C PRO A 136 22.57 12.63 -34.15
N ARG A 137 23.06 13.87 -34.26
CA ARG A 137 22.35 15.09 -33.81
C ARG A 137 21.06 15.24 -34.62
N VAL A 138 19.92 15.12 -33.94
CA VAL A 138 18.60 15.32 -34.54
C VAL A 138 18.36 16.82 -34.78
N PRO A 139 18.03 17.26 -36.00
CA PRO A 139 17.65 18.64 -36.29
C PRO A 139 16.33 19.00 -35.60
N LYS A 140 16.25 20.24 -35.09
CA LYS A 140 15.10 20.78 -34.36
C LYS A 140 13.86 20.87 -35.27
N VAL A 141 12.88 19.99 -35.04
CA VAL A 141 11.58 20.03 -35.70
C VAL A 141 10.71 21.15 -35.08
N PRO A 142 10.08 22.03 -35.89
CA PRO A 142 9.19 23.07 -35.39
C PRO A 142 7.91 22.49 -34.76
N LYS A 143 7.57 22.99 -33.58
CA LYS A 143 6.41 22.58 -32.77
C LYS A 143 5.09 22.91 -33.48
N LYS A 144 4.47 21.94 -34.16
CA LYS A 144 3.06 22.02 -34.56
C LYS A 144 2.16 21.86 -33.32
N LYS A 145 1.23 22.81 -33.13
CA LYS A 145 0.17 22.76 -32.12
C LYS A 145 -0.73 21.55 -32.40
N ARG A 146 -0.55 20.48 -31.63
CA ARG A 146 -1.42 19.30 -31.64
C ARG A 146 -2.77 19.67 -31.04
N ARG A 147 -3.79 19.76 -31.91
CA ARG A 147 -5.22 19.79 -31.54
C ARG A 147 -5.54 18.46 -30.86
N LYS A 148 -6.08 18.54 -29.65
CA LYS A 148 -6.35 17.41 -28.76
C LYS A 148 -7.67 16.77 -29.19
N GLU A 149 -7.62 15.78 -30.07
CA GLU A 149 -8.73 14.86 -30.28
C GLU A 149 -8.91 14.04 -29.00
N ARG A 150 -10.07 14.21 -28.38
CA ARG A 150 -10.54 13.38 -27.28
C ARG A 150 -11.18 12.14 -27.90
N SER A 151 -10.52 10.99 -27.79
CA SER A 151 -11.19 9.71 -27.99
C SER A 151 -12.18 9.48 -26.85
N PRO A 152 -13.42 9.06 -27.13
CA PRO A 152 -14.34 8.56 -26.12
C PRO A 152 -13.99 7.09 -25.85
N THR A 153 -13.58 6.77 -24.64
CA THR A 153 -13.61 5.39 -24.16
C THR A 153 -14.11 5.45 -22.73
N ASP A 154 -15.41 5.20 -22.61
CA ASP A 154 -16.15 4.99 -21.39
C ASP A 154 -15.60 3.75 -20.66
N SER A 155 -14.90 4.01 -19.57
CA SER A 155 -15.00 3.21 -18.35
C SER A 155 -15.00 4.22 -17.22
N ALA A 156 -16.18 4.76 -16.93
CA ALA A 156 -16.40 5.61 -15.77
C ALA A 156 -16.20 4.76 -14.51
N VAL A 157 -14.96 4.72 -14.02
CA VAL A 157 -14.71 4.36 -12.63
C VAL A 157 -15.42 5.42 -11.81
N ASP A 158 -16.43 5.03 -11.02
CA ASP A 158 -17.12 5.89 -10.06
C ASP A 158 -16.10 6.42 -9.05
N VAL A 159 -15.46 7.54 -9.41
CA VAL A 159 -14.60 8.27 -8.49
C VAL A 159 -15.54 8.86 -7.46
N PRO A 160 -15.41 8.53 -6.16
CA PRO A 160 -16.27 9.04 -5.11
C PRO A 160 -16.32 10.57 -5.20
N THR A 161 -17.48 11.11 -5.56
CA THR A 161 -17.68 12.54 -5.76
C THR A 161 -17.44 13.22 -4.43
N ALA A 162 -16.25 13.81 -4.26
CA ALA A 162 -15.87 14.48 -3.04
C ALA A 162 -16.94 15.54 -2.71
N LYS A 163 -17.55 15.45 -1.53
CA LYS A 163 -18.52 16.46 -1.05
C LYS A 163 -17.87 17.83 -1.19
N VAL A 164 -18.41 18.65 -2.09
CA VAL A 164 -17.91 20.01 -2.33
C VAL A 164 -18.23 20.82 -1.08
N VAL A 165 -17.24 20.99 -0.20
CA VAL A 165 -17.38 21.85 0.97
C VAL A 165 -17.57 23.28 0.48
N PRO A 166 -18.60 24.00 0.94
CA PRO A 166 -18.87 25.35 0.47
C PRO A 166 -17.67 26.26 0.74
N PRO A 167 -17.23 27.06 -0.25
CA PRO A 167 -16.11 27.96 -0.09
C PRO A 167 -16.44 29.04 0.96
N GLY A 168 -15.66 29.09 2.05
CA GLY A 168 -15.79 30.12 3.08
C GLY A 168 -15.81 29.61 4.52
N THR A 169 -15.86 28.30 4.77
CA THR A 169 -15.74 27.77 6.12
C THR A 169 -14.30 27.96 6.64
N THR A 170 -14.14 28.80 7.66
CA THR A 170 -12.86 28.97 8.35
C THR A 170 -12.59 27.72 9.18
N TYR A 171 -11.77 26.82 8.65
CA TYR A 171 -11.34 25.64 9.39
C TYR A 171 -10.53 26.02 10.62
N SER A 172 -10.85 25.38 11.76
CA SER A 172 -10.08 25.51 12.98
C SER A 172 -8.68 24.92 12.80
N PRO A 173 -7.61 25.52 13.38
CA PRO A 173 -6.28 24.92 13.39
C PRO A 173 -6.26 23.46 13.89
N ALA A 174 -7.18 23.09 14.77
CA ALA A 174 -7.33 21.71 15.28
C ALA A 174 -7.78 20.73 14.17
N GLU A 175 -8.77 21.12 13.36
CA GLU A 175 -9.27 20.32 12.24
C GLU A 175 -8.19 20.12 11.19
N ARG A 176 -7.36 21.15 10.95
CA ARG A 176 -6.21 21.05 10.05
C ARG A 176 -5.19 20.03 10.54
N ARG A 177 -4.87 20.04 11.84
CA ARG A 177 -3.97 19.03 12.45
C ARG A 177 -4.54 17.62 12.31
N LYS A 178 -5.86 17.44 12.48
CA LYS A 178 -6.55 16.16 12.26
C LYS A 178 -6.41 15.71 10.81
N GLY A 179 -6.60 16.60 9.84
CA GLY A 179 -6.39 16.31 8.42
C GLY A 179 -4.96 15.83 8.11
N TYR A 180 -3.93 16.52 8.63
CA TYR A 180 -2.54 16.08 8.44
C TYR A 180 -2.23 14.73 9.10
N ARG A 181 -2.82 14.43 10.27
CA ARG A 181 -2.70 13.10 10.90
C ARG A 181 -3.31 12.02 10.01
N LYS A 182 -4.55 12.23 9.51
CA LYS A 182 -5.22 11.29 8.59
C LYS A 182 -4.39 11.07 7.31
N LEU A 183 -3.80 12.13 6.76
CA LEU A 183 -2.93 12.05 5.59
C LEU A 183 -1.64 11.26 5.88
N ALA A 184 -1.04 11.43 7.06
CA ALA A 184 0.13 10.67 7.48
C ALA A 184 -0.19 9.18 7.67
N GLN A 185 -1.35 8.85 8.25
CA GLN A 185 -1.83 7.48 8.39
C GLN A 185 -2.06 6.82 7.03
N MET A 186 -2.78 7.49 6.12
CA MET A 186 -3.01 7.00 4.76
C MET A 186 -1.70 6.69 4.02
N ARG A 187 -0.66 7.53 4.18
CA ARG A 187 0.66 7.24 3.60
C ARG A 187 1.31 5.97 4.15
N ARG A 188 1.14 5.68 5.45
CA ARG A 188 1.67 4.45 6.05
C ARG A 188 1.00 3.23 5.47
N VAL A 189 -0.33 3.27 5.34
CA VAL A 189 -1.15 2.21 4.75
C VAL A 189 -0.75 1.97 3.30
N ILE A 190 -0.67 3.02 2.48
CA ILE A 190 -0.24 2.90 1.07
C ILE A 190 1.14 2.23 0.99
N ARG A 191 2.11 2.65 1.81
CA ARG A 191 3.46 2.05 1.80
C ARG A 191 3.46 0.58 2.19
N THR A 192 2.70 0.18 3.21
CA THR A 192 2.65 -1.24 3.61
C THR A 192 1.83 -2.07 2.64
N TRP A 193 0.83 -1.48 1.98
CA TRP A 193 0.10 -2.09 0.87
C TRP A 193 0.97 -2.29 -0.37
N GLU A 194 1.79 -1.30 -0.74
CA GLU A 194 2.74 -1.38 -1.86
C GLU A 194 3.80 -2.47 -1.64
N LYS A 195 4.18 -2.77 -0.38
CA LYS A 195 5.05 -3.92 -0.09
C LYS A 195 4.45 -5.27 -0.46
N LEU A 196 3.12 -5.36 -0.55
CA LEU A 196 2.42 -6.57 -0.99
C LEU A 196 2.42 -6.73 -2.52
N GLN A 197 2.80 -5.69 -3.26
CA GLN A 197 2.75 -5.67 -4.73
C GLN A 197 3.39 -6.90 -5.40
N PRO A 198 4.61 -7.35 -5.04
CA PRO A 198 5.24 -8.47 -5.75
C PRO A 198 4.36 -9.73 -5.72
N TYR A 199 3.65 -9.95 -4.62
CA TYR A 199 2.90 -11.19 -4.41
C TYR A 199 1.48 -11.14 -4.97
N PHE A 200 0.85 -9.97 -4.93
CA PHE A 200 -0.56 -9.84 -5.32
C PHE A 200 -0.75 -9.22 -6.71
N ALA A 201 0.19 -8.44 -7.23
CA ALA A 201 0.04 -7.83 -8.56
C ALA A 201 0.35 -8.82 -9.70
N ALA A 202 1.19 -9.84 -9.44
CA ALA A 202 1.62 -10.83 -10.43
C ALA A 202 1.01 -12.20 -10.10
N PRO A 203 -0.10 -12.62 -10.76
CA PRO A 203 -0.79 -13.86 -10.41
C PRO A 203 0.04 -15.12 -10.69
N SER A 204 1.04 -15.03 -11.57
CA SER A 204 1.97 -16.11 -11.91
C SER A 204 3.17 -16.21 -10.95
N GLU A 205 3.33 -15.29 -10.00
CA GLU A 205 4.47 -15.32 -9.09
C GLU A 205 4.29 -16.43 -8.05
N GLU A 206 5.13 -17.45 -8.16
CA GLU A 206 5.19 -18.55 -7.21
C GLU A 206 6.14 -18.20 -6.05
N LEU A 207 5.70 -18.44 -4.81
CA LEU A 207 6.53 -18.33 -3.61
C LEU A 207 7.44 -19.57 -3.48
N SER A 208 8.27 -19.82 -4.49
CA SER A 208 9.15 -20.98 -4.58
C SER A 208 10.48 -20.77 -3.87
N THR A 209 10.96 -19.53 -3.81
CA THR A 209 12.22 -19.21 -3.12
C THR A 209 11.99 -18.88 -1.64
N PRO A 210 12.89 -19.32 -0.75
CA PRO A 210 12.83 -18.94 0.67
C PRO A 210 12.81 -17.43 0.89
N GLY A 211 13.60 -16.68 0.13
CA GLY A 211 13.57 -15.21 0.17
C GLY A 211 12.18 -14.62 -0.11
N ALA A 212 11.47 -15.13 -1.13
CA ALA A 212 10.11 -14.69 -1.45
C ALA A 212 9.10 -15.04 -0.35
N VAL A 213 9.20 -16.24 0.24
CA VAL A 213 8.33 -16.66 1.35
C VAL A 213 8.47 -15.71 2.53
N PHE A 214 9.69 -15.39 2.92
CA PHE A 214 9.91 -14.50 4.06
C PHE A 214 9.56 -13.05 3.76
N GLY A 215 9.87 -12.57 2.55
CA GLY A 215 9.42 -11.27 2.08
C GLY A 215 7.89 -11.13 2.12
N TYR A 216 7.17 -12.19 1.77
CA TYR A 216 5.71 -12.25 1.86
C TYR A 216 5.23 -12.14 3.31
N VAL A 217 5.73 -13.00 4.21
CA VAL A 217 5.33 -13.01 5.62
C VAL A 217 5.63 -11.68 6.30
N GLU A 218 6.80 -11.08 6.04
CA GLU A 218 7.17 -9.77 6.56
C GLU A 218 6.22 -8.66 6.07
N SER A 219 5.88 -8.67 4.78
CA SER A 219 4.99 -7.69 4.16
C SER A 219 3.56 -7.81 4.68
N VAL A 220 3.03 -9.04 4.81
CA VAL A 220 1.72 -9.31 5.40
C VAL A 220 1.66 -8.83 6.85
N ARG A 221 2.69 -9.11 7.65
CA ARG A 221 2.76 -8.63 9.05
C ARG A 221 2.81 -7.11 9.15
N ALA A 222 3.61 -6.45 8.31
CA ALA A 222 3.68 -5.00 8.27
C ALA A 222 2.32 -4.38 7.90
N CYS A 223 1.62 -5.00 6.96
CA CYS A 223 0.26 -4.62 6.58
C CYS A 223 -0.71 -4.80 7.77
N ARG A 224 -0.80 -5.99 8.36
CA ARG A 224 -1.65 -6.27 9.54
C ARG A 224 -1.44 -5.28 10.68
N ARG A 225 -0.18 -5.01 11.06
CA ARG A 225 0.14 -4.06 12.14
C ARG A 225 -0.34 -2.65 11.82
N THR A 226 -0.19 -2.23 10.57
CA THR A 226 -0.65 -0.91 10.13
C THR A 226 -2.18 -0.84 10.15
N LEU A 227 -2.85 -1.87 9.64
CA LEU A 227 -4.31 -1.97 9.66
C LEU A 227 -4.87 -2.03 11.09
N ALA A 228 -4.21 -2.74 12.01
CA ALA A 228 -4.65 -2.81 13.40
C ALA A 228 -4.45 -1.47 14.15
N ALA A 229 -3.37 -0.73 13.85
CA ALA A 229 -3.07 0.53 14.53
C ALA A 229 -3.88 1.71 13.99
N ASP A 230 -4.12 1.73 12.68
CA ASP A 230 -4.63 2.90 11.97
C ASP A 230 -5.98 2.63 11.29
N GLY A 231 -6.52 1.40 11.33
CA GLY A 231 -7.65 0.92 10.53
C GLY A 231 -8.99 1.61 10.77
N ASP A 232 -9.14 2.77 10.16
CA ASP A 232 -10.43 3.28 9.70
C ASP A 232 -10.89 2.30 8.59
N ALA A 233 -11.80 1.38 8.93
CA ALA A 233 -12.28 0.32 8.03
C ALA A 233 -12.77 0.88 6.68
N ASP A 234 -13.19 2.15 6.68
CA ASP A 234 -13.63 2.92 5.53
C ASP A 234 -12.57 3.07 4.42
N TRP A 235 -11.28 2.83 4.69
CA TRP A 235 -10.24 2.94 3.65
C TRP A 235 -10.33 1.87 2.56
N PHE A 236 -10.99 0.75 2.87
CA PHE A 236 -11.10 -0.42 2.00
C PHE A 236 -12.55 -0.75 1.64
N ALA A 237 -13.47 0.21 1.86
CA ALA A 237 -14.92 0.02 1.78
C ALA A 237 -15.37 -1.04 0.75
N ASP A 238 -15.24 -0.72 -0.54
CA ASP A 238 -15.75 -1.57 -1.63
C ASP A 238 -14.66 -2.36 -2.38
N HIS A 239 -13.39 -2.20 -2.00
CA HIS A 239 -12.25 -2.76 -2.72
C HIS A 239 -11.20 -3.33 -1.78
N GLY A 240 -10.60 -4.45 -2.15
CA GLY A 240 -9.50 -5.05 -1.42
C GLY A 240 -9.96 -6.13 -0.45
N GLN A 241 -11.24 -6.49 -0.47
CA GLN A 241 -11.81 -7.48 0.43
C GLN A 241 -11.17 -8.85 0.27
N GLN A 242 -10.80 -9.24 -0.95
CA GLN A 242 -10.15 -10.54 -1.19
C GLN A 242 -8.72 -10.52 -0.65
N VAL A 243 -7.97 -9.45 -0.94
CA VAL A 243 -6.61 -9.28 -0.43
C VAL A 243 -6.62 -9.21 1.09
N LEU A 244 -7.53 -8.43 1.69
CA LEU A 244 -7.69 -8.31 3.14
C LEU A 244 -8.13 -9.61 3.77
N THR A 245 -8.95 -10.41 3.11
CA THR A 245 -9.29 -11.76 3.59
C THR A 245 -8.03 -12.61 3.68
N VAL A 246 -7.23 -12.71 2.60
CA VAL A 246 -5.97 -13.48 2.59
C VAL A 246 -4.98 -12.95 3.63
N VAL A 247 -4.77 -11.63 3.65
CA VAL A 247 -3.88 -10.95 4.60
C VAL A 247 -4.37 -11.11 6.03
N GLY A 248 -5.68 -11.13 6.28
CA GLY A 248 -6.26 -11.24 7.62
C GLY A 248 -6.17 -12.65 8.21
N GLN A 249 -6.14 -13.70 7.37
CA GLN A 249 -6.04 -15.08 7.83
C GLN A 249 -4.73 -15.31 8.58
N PRO A 250 -4.72 -15.86 9.82
CA PRO A 250 -3.49 -16.22 10.53
C PRO A 250 -2.50 -16.99 9.66
N LEU A 251 -3.02 -17.82 8.75
CA LEU A 251 -2.31 -18.71 7.84
C LEU A 251 -2.20 -18.18 6.41
N SER A 252 -2.00 -16.87 6.26
CA SER A 252 -2.00 -16.19 4.95
C SER A 252 -1.14 -16.88 3.88
N LEU A 253 0.05 -17.38 4.24
CA LEU A 253 0.95 -18.07 3.31
C LEU A 253 0.35 -19.37 2.76
N ALA A 254 -0.26 -20.18 3.63
CA ALA A 254 -0.89 -21.44 3.23
C ALA A 254 -2.11 -21.17 2.34
N VAL A 255 -2.94 -20.20 2.73
CA VAL A 255 -4.09 -19.76 1.94
C VAL A 255 -3.65 -19.26 0.57
N PHE A 256 -2.65 -18.38 0.52
CA PHE A 256 -2.12 -17.85 -0.73
C PHE A 256 -1.57 -18.96 -1.63
N ARG A 257 -0.83 -19.92 -1.09
CA ARG A 257 -0.30 -21.07 -1.84
C ARG A 257 -1.40 -21.99 -2.35
N SER A 258 -2.52 -22.13 -1.64
CA SER A 258 -3.64 -22.95 -2.09
C SER A 258 -4.54 -22.26 -3.13
N LEU A 259 -4.33 -20.96 -3.41
CA LEU A 259 -5.09 -20.27 -4.44
C LEU A 259 -4.76 -20.81 -5.83
N VAL A 260 -5.80 -21.22 -6.56
CA VAL A 260 -5.72 -21.58 -7.98
C VAL A 260 -5.44 -20.33 -8.82
N ILE A 261 -4.83 -20.49 -10.01
CA ILE A 261 -4.46 -19.35 -10.88
C ILE A 261 -5.61 -18.37 -11.16
N LYS A 262 -6.84 -18.87 -11.33
CA LYS A 262 -8.04 -18.03 -11.51
C LYS A 262 -8.31 -17.16 -10.28
N GLN A 263 -8.23 -17.73 -9.08
CA GLN A 263 -8.40 -16.98 -7.83
C GLN A 263 -7.27 -15.96 -7.65
N ARG A 264 -6.03 -16.30 -8.04
CA ARG A 264 -4.91 -15.36 -8.01
C ARG A 264 -5.14 -14.16 -8.94
N GLN A 265 -5.72 -14.37 -10.11
CA GLN A 265 -6.09 -13.29 -11.03
C GLN A 265 -7.18 -12.39 -10.44
N GLU A 266 -8.19 -12.97 -9.78
CA GLU A 266 -9.25 -12.21 -9.08
C GLU A 266 -8.65 -11.35 -7.96
N VAL A 267 -7.78 -11.93 -7.13
CA VAL A 267 -7.10 -11.21 -6.05
C VAL A 267 -6.17 -10.13 -6.61
N ALA A 268 -5.51 -10.37 -7.74
CA ALA A 268 -4.66 -9.37 -8.39
C ALA A 268 -5.47 -8.18 -8.93
N ALA A 269 -6.64 -8.44 -9.52
CA ALA A 269 -7.56 -7.40 -9.95
C ALA A 269 -8.07 -6.58 -8.76
N ASP A 270 -8.47 -7.25 -7.67
CA ASP A 270 -8.89 -6.60 -6.41
C ASP A 270 -7.78 -5.73 -5.82
N TRP A 271 -6.53 -6.22 -5.80
CA TRP A 271 -5.36 -5.47 -5.36
C TRP A 271 -5.14 -4.19 -6.19
N ALA A 272 -5.25 -4.29 -7.52
CA ALA A 272 -5.05 -3.16 -8.43
C ALA A 272 -6.13 -2.08 -8.23
N LEU A 273 -7.40 -2.48 -8.11
CA LEU A 273 -8.52 -1.58 -7.83
C LEU A 273 -8.34 -0.87 -6.49
N THR A 274 -7.98 -1.61 -5.45
CA THR A 274 -7.73 -1.06 -4.11
C THR A 274 -6.58 -0.06 -4.13
N THR A 275 -5.50 -0.38 -4.85
CA THR A 275 -4.34 0.51 -4.97
C THR A 275 -4.75 1.84 -5.62
N ALA A 276 -5.52 1.78 -6.71
CA ALA A 276 -6.05 2.98 -7.35
C ALA A 276 -6.97 3.78 -6.41
N HIS A 277 -7.84 3.09 -5.66
CA HIS A 277 -8.74 3.70 -4.68
C HIS A 277 -7.97 4.43 -3.56
N LEU A 278 -6.99 3.76 -2.92
CA LEU A 278 -6.17 4.34 -1.86
C LEU A 278 -5.42 5.58 -2.33
N HIS A 279 -4.82 5.54 -3.54
CA HIS A 279 -4.15 6.69 -4.13
C HIS A 279 -5.14 7.82 -4.44
N GLY A 280 -6.31 7.51 -5.00
CA GLY A 280 -7.38 8.49 -5.23
C GLY A 280 -7.82 9.16 -3.92
N ARG A 281 -8.01 8.38 -2.85
CA ARG A 281 -8.42 8.94 -1.56
C ARG A 281 -7.33 9.79 -0.90
N TYR A 282 -6.07 9.37 -1.03
CA TYR A 282 -4.92 10.17 -0.59
C TYR A 282 -4.86 11.53 -1.31
N LEU A 283 -5.05 11.55 -2.63
CA LEU A 283 -5.08 12.79 -3.41
C LEU A 283 -6.26 13.69 -3.00
N GLY A 284 -7.45 13.12 -2.81
CA GLY A 284 -8.62 13.85 -2.32
C GLY A 284 -8.39 14.49 -0.95
N LEU A 285 -7.86 13.74 0.03
CA LEU A 285 -7.51 14.29 1.34
C LEU A 285 -6.47 15.42 1.24
N ARG A 286 -5.49 15.27 0.33
CA ARG A 286 -4.46 16.29 0.11
C ARG A 286 -5.06 17.56 -0.50
N GLU A 287 -6.04 17.44 -1.39
CA GLU A 287 -6.76 18.57 -1.97
C GLU A 287 -7.66 19.26 -0.94
N GLU A 288 -8.43 18.49 -0.16
CA GLU A 288 -9.24 19.00 0.96
C GLU A 288 -8.37 19.86 1.90
N ILE A 289 -7.22 19.34 2.34
CA ILE A 289 -6.29 20.10 3.21
C ILE A 289 -5.73 21.34 2.53
N GLN A 290 -5.48 21.30 1.22
CA GLN A 290 -4.99 22.48 0.49
C GLN A 290 -6.09 23.55 0.36
N ASN A 291 -7.33 23.15 0.15
CA ASN A 291 -8.47 24.05 0.07
C ASN A 291 -8.82 24.67 1.43
N THR A 292 -8.50 23.98 2.54
CA THR A 292 -8.61 24.56 3.89
C THR A 292 -7.54 25.60 4.23
N LYS A 293 -6.49 25.77 3.40
CA LYS A 293 -5.48 26.79 3.67
C LYS A 293 -6.16 28.15 3.60
N PRO A 294 -6.12 28.97 4.67
CA PRO A 294 -6.63 30.32 4.59
C PRO A 294 -5.92 30.98 3.42
N ARG A 295 -6.69 31.29 2.38
CA ARG A 295 -6.22 31.99 1.19
C ARG A 295 -5.54 33.23 1.75
N LYS A 296 -4.21 33.23 1.73
CA LYS A 296 -3.35 34.20 2.41
C LYS A 296 -3.39 35.49 1.62
N ILE A 297 -4.59 36.02 1.39
CA ILE A 297 -4.86 36.99 0.33
C ILE A 297 -4.15 38.29 0.68
N TRP A 298 -4.11 38.75 1.94
CA TRP A 298 -3.54 40.07 2.24
C TRP A 298 -2.48 40.15 3.35
N GLY A 299 -2.22 39.10 4.12
CA GLY A 299 -1.37 39.22 5.31
C GLY A 299 0.14 39.39 5.06
N SER A 300 0.69 38.83 3.99
CA SER A 300 2.12 39.01 3.67
C SER A 300 2.37 40.29 2.88
N SER A 301 1.50 40.61 1.92
CA SER A 301 1.60 41.85 1.17
C SER A 301 1.38 43.06 2.07
N ALA A 302 0.44 43.03 3.02
CA ALA A 302 0.27 44.14 3.97
C ALA A 302 1.51 44.38 4.85
N ARG A 303 2.22 43.32 5.28
CA ARG A 303 3.47 43.46 6.04
C ARG A 303 4.66 43.89 5.18
N GLN A 304 4.67 43.51 3.90
CA GLN A 304 5.71 43.90 2.95
C GLN A 304 5.49 45.33 2.47
N VAL A 305 4.25 45.72 2.19
CA VAL A 305 3.80 47.09 1.94
C VAL A 305 4.04 47.95 3.18
N GLY A 306 3.71 47.48 4.38
CA GLY A 306 4.00 48.20 5.63
C GLY A 306 5.49 48.40 5.89
N ARG A 307 6.33 47.40 5.60
CA ARG A 307 7.80 47.57 5.66
C ARG A 307 8.29 48.52 4.58
N TRP A 308 7.82 48.37 3.35
CA TRP A 308 8.19 49.21 2.21
C TRP A 308 7.79 50.68 2.44
N LEU A 309 6.59 50.94 2.96
CA LEU A 309 6.11 52.27 3.38
C LEU A 309 6.98 52.87 4.48
N ARG A 310 7.46 52.05 5.42
CA ARG A 310 8.40 52.50 6.46
C ARG A 310 9.78 52.86 5.90
N THR A 311 10.26 52.14 4.89
CA THR A 311 11.56 52.42 4.26
C THR A 311 11.48 53.58 3.27
N ASN A 312 10.29 53.90 2.76
CA ASN A 312 10.08 54.90 1.70
C ASN A 312 9.00 55.93 2.11
N PRO A 313 9.24 56.77 3.12
CA PRO A 313 8.25 57.74 3.60
C PRO A 313 7.89 58.81 2.55
N GLU A 314 8.79 59.10 1.61
CA GLU A 314 8.59 60.07 0.52
C GLU A 314 7.38 59.72 -0.35
N TRP A 315 7.15 58.43 -0.61
CA TRP A 315 5.99 57.99 -1.38
C TRP A 315 4.67 58.17 -0.63
N VAL A 316 4.70 58.05 0.71
CA VAL A 316 3.52 58.34 1.55
C VAL A 316 3.17 59.81 1.50
N LEU A 317 4.19 60.67 1.63
CA LEU A 317 4.02 62.12 1.51
C LEU A 317 3.54 62.51 0.12
N GLY A 318 4.13 61.94 -0.94
CA GLY A 318 3.69 62.17 -2.32
C GLY A 318 2.24 61.79 -2.53
N LEU A 319 1.81 60.62 -2.01
CA LEU A 319 0.41 60.19 -2.11
C LEU A 319 -0.54 61.10 -1.33
N LEU A 320 -0.14 61.57 -0.13
CA LEU A 320 -0.93 62.53 0.66
C LEU A 320 -1.06 63.88 -0.05
N VAL A 321 -0.01 64.39 -0.70
CA VAL A 321 -0.06 65.63 -1.48
C VAL A 321 -1.03 65.49 -2.65
N VAL A 322 -0.95 64.39 -3.41
CA VAL A 322 -1.88 64.12 -4.51
C VAL A 322 -3.34 64.06 -4.02
N LEU A 323 -3.58 63.41 -2.88
CA LEU A 323 -4.90 63.35 -2.25
C LEU A 323 -5.41 64.73 -1.82
N ALA A 324 -4.56 65.55 -1.21
CA ALA A 324 -4.92 66.90 -0.78
C ALA A 324 -5.26 67.81 -1.96
N VAL A 325 -4.47 67.74 -3.04
CA VAL A 325 -4.75 68.47 -4.30
C VAL A 325 -6.06 67.99 -4.91
N GLY A 326 -6.30 66.68 -4.96
CA GLY A 326 -7.56 66.11 -5.47
C GLY A 326 -8.78 66.59 -4.68
N VAL A 327 -8.72 66.57 -3.35
CA VAL A 327 -9.79 67.11 -2.49
C VAL A 327 -10.00 68.60 -2.71
N GLY A 328 -8.90 69.37 -2.87
CA GLY A 328 -8.95 70.80 -3.19
C GLY A 328 -9.70 71.07 -4.49
N LEU A 329 -9.37 70.32 -5.55
CA LEU A 329 -10.02 70.44 -6.86
C LEU A 329 -11.52 70.09 -6.81
N ILE A 330 -11.89 69.04 -6.07
CA ILE A 330 -13.31 68.67 -5.88
C ILE A 330 -14.07 69.77 -5.11
N ARG A 331 -13.41 70.41 -4.14
CA ARG A 331 -14.02 71.49 -3.35
C ARG A 331 -14.12 72.81 -4.11
N SER A 332 -13.18 73.07 -5.03
CA SER A 332 -13.17 74.27 -5.87
C SER A 332 -14.07 74.15 -7.10
N ALA A 333 -14.55 72.95 -7.42
CA ALA A 333 -15.55 72.78 -8.47
C ALA A 333 -16.83 73.51 -8.05
N PRO A 334 -17.31 74.50 -8.83
CA PRO A 334 -18.51 75.25 -8.49
C PRO A 334 -19.69 74.29 -8.42
N ARG A 335 -20.40 74.31 -7.29
CA ARG A 335 -21.62 73.52 -7.17
C ARG A 335 -22.65 74.07 -8.18
N PRO A 336 -23.23 73.21 -9.02
CA PRO A 336 -24.19 73.62 -10.04
C PRO A 336 -25.45 74.23 -9.42
#